data_AF-A0AAI8SUM6-F1
#
_entry.id   AF-A0AAI8SUM6-F1
#
_cell.length_a   1.000
_cell.length_b   1.000
_cell.length_c   1.000
_cell.angle_alpha   90.00
_cell.angle_beta   90.00
_cell.angle_gamma   90.00
#
_symmetry.space_group_name_H-M   'P 1'
#
loop_
_entity.id
_entity.type
_entity.pdbx_description
1 polymer ?
#
loop_
_entity_poly.entity_id
_entity_poly.type
_entity_poly.pdbx_seq_one_letter_code
_entity_poly.pdbx_strand_id
1 'polypeptide(L)'
;MVNPGIQGLTADSPARVQPQPVRTLGGPLEYAVAREAEVFAMTEALKLQDSIPNIAAASFIGIIAKLEMIVGADRDIDDPTDFPWPHIASVLRDLKAIVGGLPVGFRDRERTRSDVARHWESALKLVEALKEEGVAEHHGQFRGH
;
A
#
# COMPACT_ATOMS: atom_id res chain seq x y z
N MET A 1 50.55 -14.29 -45.49
CA MET A 1 49.40 -13.49 -45.02
C MET A 1 49.59 -13.24 -43.53
N VAL A 2 49.80 -11.97 -43.20
CA VAL A 2 50.08 -11.45 -41.86
C VAL A 2 48.74 -11.17 -41.20
N ASN A 3 48.53 -11.63 -39.96
CA ASN A 3 47.53 -11.03 -39.09
C ASN A 3 48.28 -10.51 -37.83
N PRO A 4 48.40 -9.19 -37.65
CA PRO A 4 49.15 -8.58 -36.56
C PRO A 4 48.34 -8.61 -35.26
N GLY A 5 49.04 -8.78 -34.14
CA GLY A 5 48.45 -9.04 -32.84
C GLY A 5 47.88 -7.83 -32.10
N ILE A 6 47.39 -8.10 -30.90
CA ILE A 6 47.47 -7.17 -29.77
C ILE A 6 47.98 -7.96 -28.55
N GLN A 7 49.13 -7.50 -28.06
CA GLN A 7 49.83 -7.95 -26.87
C GLN A 7 49.24 -7.31 -25.60
N GLY A 8 49.41 -8.00 -24.47
CA GLY A 8 50.09 -7.39 -23.33
C GLY A 8 49.29 -6.49 -22.39
N LEU A 9 48.74 -7.11 -21.35
CA LEU A 9 48.91 -6.77 -19.93
C LEU A 9 49.73 -5.50 -19.61
N THR A 10 49.16 -4.57 -18.84
CA THR A 10 49.82 -4.01 -17.65
C THR A 10 48.79 -3.69 -16.55
N ALA A 11 49.24 -3.93 -15.32
CA ALA A 11 48.52 -3.94 -14.06
C ALA A 11 47.71 -2.67 -13.73
N ASP A 12 46.55 -2.85 -13.09
CA ASP A 12 46.41 -2.30 -11.74
C ASP A 12 45.34 -3.03 -10.89
N SER A 13 45.71 -3.33 -9.64
CA SER A 13 44.87 -3.63 -8.48
C SER A 13 43.82 -4.76 -8.54
N PRO A 14 43.95 -5.85 -7.73
CA PRO A 14 42.79 -6.63 -7.34
C PRO A 14 42.01 -5.81 -6.31
N ALA A 15 41.25 -4.83 -6.78
CA ALA A 15 40.17 -4.27 -6.00
C ALA A 15 39.16 -5.40 -5.85
N ARG A 16 39.32 -6.13 -4.73
CA ARG A 16 38.39 -7.11 -4.18
C ARG A 16 37.00 -6.49 -4.25
N VAL A 17 36.26 -6.80 -5.32
CA VAL A 17 34.81 -6.63 -5.34
C VAL A 17 34.32 -7.66 -4.35
N GLN A 18 34.33 -7.25 -3.08
CA GLN A 18 33.50 -7.88 -2.08
C GLN A 18 32.11 -7.90 -2.71
N PRO A 19 31.49 -9.07 -2.92
CA PRO A 19 30.07 -9.07 -3.18
C PRO A 19 29.47 -8.34 -1.98
N GLN A 20 28.99 -7.12 -2.23
CA GLN A 20 28.05 -6.46 -1.34
C GLN A 20 27.04 -7.55 -0.99
N PRO A 21 26.83 -7.87 0.29
CA PRO A 21 25.78 -8.80 0.62
C PRO A 21 24.53 -8.18 0.02
N VAL A 22 23.97 -8.84 -0.99
CA VAL A 22 22.58 -8.64 -1.37
C VAL A 22 21.87 -8.67 -0.04
N ARG A 23 21.37 -7.52 0.41
CA ARG A 23 20.59 -7.43 1.64
C ARG A 23 19.44 -8.38 1.38
N THR A 24 19.54 -9.59 1.90
CA THR A 24 18.47 -10.57 1.86
C THR A 24 17.35 -9.91 2.63
N LEU A 25 16.45 -9.27 1.90
CA LEU A 25 15.23 -8.71 2.44
C LEU A 25 14.46 -9.89 3.04
N GLY A 26 14.22 -9.83 4.34
CA GLY A 26 13.20 -10.65 4.96
C GLY A 26 13.63 -12.08 5.28
N GLY A 27 13.97 -12.38 6.53
CA GLY A 27 13.86 -13.75 7.04
C GLY A 27 12.40 -14.24 7.00
N PRO A 28 12.13 -15.55 7.17
CA PRO A 28 10.77 -16.11 7.13
C PRO A 28 9.77 -15.40 8.07
N LEU A 29 10.25 -14.90 9.22
CA LEU A 29 9.45 -14.13 10.17
C LEU A 29 9.07 -12.74 9.63
N GLU A 30 10.01 -12.03 9.02
CA GLU A 30 9.78 -10.69 8.45
C GLU A 30 8.83 -10.78 7.25
N TYR A 31 8.94 -11.85 6.44
CA TYR A 31 8.00 -12.15 5.38
C TYR A 31 6.59 -12.45 5.93
N ALA A 32 6.48 -13.26 7.00
CA ALA A 32 5.19 -13.55 7.61
C ALA A 32 4.50 -12.29 8.17
N VAL A 33 5.27 -11.41 8.81
CA VAL A 33 4.79 -10.12 9.31
C VAL A 33 4.35 -9.20 8.17
N ALA A 34 5.14 -9.11 7.09
CA ALA A 34 4.79 -8.30 5.92
C ALA A 34 3.50 -8.82 5.26
N ARG A 35 3.37 -10.14 5.08
CA ARG A 35 2.18 -10.78 4.51
C ARG A 35 0.93 -10.52 5.35
N GLU A 36 1.03 -10.64 6.68
CA GLU A 36 -0.10 -10.36 7.56
C GLU A 36 -0.49 -8.87 7.51
N ALA A 37 0.50 -7.96 7.48
CA ALA A 37 0.26 -6.53 7.33
C ALA A 37 -0.41 -6.18 5.99
N GLU A 38 -0.04 -6.84 4.90
CA GLU A 38 -0.68 -6.68 3.59
C GLU A 38 -2.14 -7.13 3.60
N VAL A 39 -2.42 -8.32 4.14
CA VAL A 39 -3.79 -8.84 4.26
C VAL A 39 -4.65 -7.92 5.12
N PHE A 40 -4.12 -7.45 6.24
CA PHE A 40 -4.80 -6.50 7.10
C PHE A 40 -5.10 -5.18 6.37
N ALA A 41 -4.11 -4.60 5.68
CA ALA A 41 -4.30 -3.35 4.94
C ALA A 41 -5.33 -3.49 3.81
N MET A 42 -5.31 -4.60 3.06
CA MET A 42 -6.29 -4.88 2.02
C MET A 42 -7.70 -5.03 2.59
N THR A 43 -7.82 -5.72 3.73
CA THR A 43 -9.10 -5.93 4.43
C THR A 43 -9.68 -4.61 4.92
N GLU A 44 -8.88 -3.76 5.55
CA GLU A 44 -9.34 -2.45 6.03
C GLU A 44 -9.70 -1.52 4.86
N ALA A 45 -8.95 -1.57 3.75
CA ALA A 45 -9.31 -0.84 2.54
C ALA A 45 -10.65 -1.30 1.97
N LEU A 46 -10.94 -2.61 1.97
CA LEU A 46 -12.22 -3.16 1.51
C LEU A 46 -13.38 -2.74 2.41
N LYS A 47 -13.23 -2.85 3.74
CA LYS A 47 -14.24 -2.35 4.70
C LYS A 47 -14.53 -0.86 4.52
N LEU A 48 -13.49 -0.07 4.25
CA LEU A 48 -13.65 1.34 3.95
C LEU A 48 -14.48 1.52 2.66
N GLN A 49 -14.17 0.79 1.60
CA GLN A 49 -14.94 0.82 0.35
C GLN A 49 -16.42 0.44 0.57
N ASP A 50 -16.68 -0.60 1.36
CA ASP A 50 -18.05 -1.04 1.71
C ASP A 50 -18.83 0.03 2.50
N SER A 51 -18.14 0.90 3.23
CA SER A 51 -18.78 1.99 3.99
C SER A 51 -19.12 3.21 3.12
N ILE A 52 -18.37 3.46 2.04
CA ILE A 52 -18.48 4.68 1.21
C ILE A 52 -19.88 4.90 0.60
N PRO A 53 -20.64 3.87 0.16
CA PRO A 53 -22.01 4.04 -0.30
C PRO A 53 -22.89 4.79 0.71
N ASN A 54 -22.71 4.53 2.01
CA ASN A 54 -23.53 5.09 3.09
C ASN A 54 -23.12 6.50 3.53
N ILE A 55 -21.96 7.00 3.07
CA ILE A 55 -21.46 8.32 3.44
C ILE A 55 -22.02 9.37 2.48
N ALA A 56 -22.87 10.29 2.91
CA ALA A 56 -23.38 11.35 2.01
C ALA A 56 -22.23 12.20 1.43
N ALA A 57 -22.26 12.47 0.13
CA ALA A 57 -21.30 13.37 -0.49
C ALA A 57 -21.64 14.82 -0.12
N ALA A 58 -20.71 15.54 0.51
CA ALA A 58 -20.89 16.94 0.90
C ALA A 58 -20.57 17.93 -0.23
N SER A 59 -20.09 17.46 -1.39
CA SER A 59 -19.68 18.31 -2.52
C SER A 59 -19.78 17.58 -3.86
N PHE A 60 -19.85 18.33 -4.97
CA PHE A 60 -19.77 17.79 -6.33
C PHE A 60 -18.49 16.97 -6.58
N ILE A 61 -17.36 17.41 -6.00
CA ILE A 61 -16.09 16.67 -6.06
C ILE A 61 -16.24 15.31 -5.36
N GLY A 62 -16.92 15.27 -4.21
CA GLY A 62 -17.21 14.02 -3.50
C GLY A 62 -18.11 13.07 -4.30
N ILE A 63 -19.08 13.61 -5.05
CA ILE A 63 -19.92 12.81 -5.97
C ILE A 63 -19.06 12.22 -7.09
N ILE A 64 -18.19 13.03 -7.71
CA ILE A 64 -17.29 12.57 -8.78
C ILE A 64 -16.34 11.49 -8.26
N ALA A 65 -15.74 11.67 -7.08
CA ALA A 65 -14.84 10.69 -6.48
C ALA A 65 -15.52 9.33 -6.24
N LYS A 66 -16.79 9.34 -5.79
CA LYS A 66 -17.57 8.11 -5.66
C LYS A 66 -17.80 7.42 -7.00
N LEU A 67 -18.18 8.18 -8.04
CA LEU A 67 -18.39 7.63 -9.38
C LEU A 67 -17.07 7.09 -9.98
N GLU A 68 -15.94 7.76 -9.76
CA GLU A 68 -14.61 7.27 -10.15
C GLU A 68 -14.27 5.95 -9.46
N MET A 69 -14.56 5.83 -8.16
CA MET A 69 -14.36 4.60 -7.40
C MET A 69 -15.19 3.45 -7.98
N ILE A 70 -16.46 3.69 -8.33
CA ILE A 70 -17.34 2.68 -8.93
C ILE A 70 -16.83 2.28 -10.33
N VAL A 71 -16.42 3.24 -11.16
CA VAL A 71 -15.89 2.97 -12.52
C VAL A 71 -14.57 2.22 -12.52
N GLY A 72 -13.72 2.48 -11.51
CA GLY A 72 -12.41 1.87 -11.32
C GLY A 72 -12.41 0.60 -10.47
N ALA A 73 -13.56 0.22 -9.90
CA ALA A 73 -13.72 -1.07 -9.24
C ALA A 73 -13.56 -2.20 -10.26
N ASP A 74 -13.03 -3.33 -9.78
CA ASP A 74 -12.67 -4.50 -10.57
C ASP A 74 -13.82 -4.94 -11.48
N ARG A 75 -13.59 -4.89 -12.79
CA ARG A 75 -14.62 -5.14 -13.80
C ARG A 75 -14.70 -6.61 -14.16
N ASP A 76 -14.78 -7.47 -13.16
CA ASP A 76 -15.11 -8.89 -13.30
C ASP A 76 -16.65 -9.07 -13.41
N ILE A 77 -17.28 -8.29 -14.29
CA ILE A 77 -18.67 -8.55 -14.69
C ILE A 77 -18.59 -9.22 -16.05
N ASP A 78 -19.05 -10.48 -16.09
CA ASP A 78 -19.01 -11.37 -17.25
C ASP A 78 -19.65 -10.77 -18.51
N ASP A 79 -20.59 -9.82 -18.35
CA ASP A 79 -21.16 -9.03 -19.43
C ASP A 79 -21.00 -7.50 -19.21
N PRO A 80 -20.20 -6.78 -20.05
CA PRO A 80 -20.09 -5.33 -19.97
C PRO A 80 -21.40 -4.56 -20.24
N THR A 81 -22.49 -5.22 -20.66
CA THR A 81 -23.85 -4.64 -20.73
C THR A 81 -24.73 -4.84 -19.49
N ASP A 82 -24.38 -5.73 -18.55
CA ASP A 82 -25.21 -6.05 -17.38
C ASP A 82 -25.28 -4.93 -16.33
N PHE A 83 -24.34 -4.00 -16.38
CA PHE A 83 -24.32 -2.83 -15.52
C PHE A 83 -24.13 -1.57 -16.37
N PRO A 84 -24.76 -0.43 -16.04
CA PRO A 84 -24.73 0.78 -16.88
C PRO A 84 -23.38 1.52 -16.86
N TRP A 85 -22.25 0.81 -16.90
CA TRP A 85 -20.90 1.37 -16.92
C TRP A 85 -20.66 2.40 -18.02
N PRO A 86 -21.09 2.19 -19.28
CA PRO A 86 -20.93 3.21 -20.32
C PRO A 86 -21.68 4.50 -19.98
N HIS A 87 -22.87 4.39 -19.37
CA HIS A 87 -23.67 5.55 -18.96
C HIS A 87 -23.02 6.29 -17.78
N ILE A 88 -22.55 5.56 -16.77
CA ILE A 88 -21.83 6.14 -15.62
C ILE A 88 -20.55 6.84 -16.09
N ALA A 89 -19.78 6.23 -17.00
CA ALA A 89 -18.59 6.84 -17.58
C ALA A 89 -18.92 8.11 -18.39
N SER A 90 -20.05 8.13 -19.11
CA SER A 90 -20.50 9.34 -19.81
C SER A 90 -20.85 10.46 -18.83
N VAL A 91 -21.68 10.17 -17.82
CA VAL A 91 -22.06 11.13 -16.78
C VAL A 91 -20.82 11.69 -16.07
N LEU A 92 -19.83 10.84 -15.80
CA LEU A 92 -18.59 11.26 -15.17
C LEU A 92 -17.79 12.26 -16.03
N ARG A 93 -17.74 12.04 -17.35
CA ARG A 93 -17.09 12.98 -18.29
C ARG A 93 -17.83 14.33 -18.32
N ASP A 94 -19.16 14.29 -18.38
CA ASP A 94 -19.98 15.50 -18.44
C ASP A 94 -19.86 16.31 -17.14
N LEU A 95 -19.90 15.65 -15.98
CA LEU A 95 -19.72 16.28 -14.68
C LEU A 95 -18.35 16.95 -14.55
N LYS A 96 -17.28 16.29 -15.03
CA LYS A 96 -15.94 16.88 -15.07
C LYS A 96 -15.86 18.08 -16.02
N ALA A 97 -16.57 18.05 -17.15
CA ALA A 97 -16.62 19.19 -18.06
C ALA A 97 -17.34 20.39 -17.42
N ILE A 98 -18.41 20.16 -16.65
CA ILE A 98 -19.21 21.19 -15.98
C ILE A 98 -18.46 21.84 -14.81
N VAL A 99 -17.79 21.04 -13.98
CA VAL A 99 -17.04 21.54 -12.81
C VAL A 99 -15.73 22.24 -13.23
N GLY A 100 -15.34 22.12 -14.52
CA GLY A 100 -14.04 22.53 -15.03
C GLY A 100 -12.96 21.51 -14.65
N GLY A 101 -11.70 21.80 -14.97
CA GLY A 101 -10.59 20.99 -14.51
C GLY A 101 -10.63 20.89 -12.99
N LEU A 102 -11.07 19.74 -12.46
CA LEU A 102 -11.04 19.49 -11.03
C LEU A 102 -9.62 19.77 -10.57
N PRO A 103 -9.41 20.50 -9.44
CA PRO A 103 -8.11 20.43 -8.80
C PRO A 103 -7.88 18.94 -8.62
N VAL A 104 -6.85 18.40 -9.28
CA VAL A 104 -6.38 17.03 -9.03
C VAL A 104 -6.32 17.00 -7.53
N GLY A 105 -7.22 16.23 -6.91
CA GLY A 105 -7.34 16.20 -5.46
C GLY A 105 -5.97 15.77 -5.03
N PHE A 106 -5.13 16.74 -4.64
CA PHE A 106 -3.78 16.45 -4.24
C PHE A 106 -4.06 15.55 -3.05
N ARG A 107 -3.76 14.26 -3.23
CA ARG A 107 -3.59 13.35 -2.11
C ARG A 107 -2.63 14.13 -1.24
N ASP A 108 -3.17 14.74 -0.20
CA ASP A 108 -2.42 15.63 0.64
C ASP A 108 -1.41 14.71 1.31
N ARG A 109 -0.23 14.60 0.67
CA ARG A 109 0.79 13.64 1.06
C ARG A 109 1.22 13.94 2.48
N GLU A 110 1.11 15.20 2.88
CA GLU A 110 1.33 15.65 4.23
C GLU A 110 0.26 15.08 5.16
N ARG A 111 -1.03 15.22 4.83
CA ARG A 111 -2.12 14.55 5.57
C ARG A 111 -1.95 13.04 5.66
N THR A 112 -1.63 12.36 4.55
CA THR A 112 -1.38 10.92 4.55
C THR A 112 -0.19 10.54 5.43
N ARG A 113 0.90 11.33 5.40
CA ARG A 113 2.06 11.11 6.27
C ARG A 113 1.72 11.33 7.74
N SER A 114 0.94 12.36 8.07
CA SER A 114 0.45 12.62 9.43
C SER A 114 -0.42 11.46 9.94
N ASP A 115 -1.33 10.95 9.10
CA ASP A 115 -2.17 9.81 9.44
C ASP A 115 -1.29 8.56 9.69
N VAL A 116 -0.32 8.26 8.81
CA VAL A 116 0.62 7.15 8.99
C VAL A 116 1.41 7.29 10.29
N ALA A 117 1.92 8.48 10.62
CA ALA A 117 2.66 8.72 11.85
C ALA A 117 1.79 8.46 13.09
N ARG A 118 0.52 8.89 13.07
CA ARG A 118 -0.44 8.64 14.15
C ARG A 118 -0.72 7.14 14.32
N HIS A 119 -0.91 6.42 13.20
CA HIS A 119 -1.13 4.97 13.24
C HIS A 119 0.11 4.21 13.74
N TRP A 120 1.31 4.66 13.38
CA TRP A 120 2.57 4.13 13.90
C TRP A 120 2.67 4.30 15.43
N GLU A 121 2.33 5.47 15.96
CA GLU A 121 2.34 5.72 17.40
C GLU A 121 1.34 4.80 18.14
N SER A 122 0.13 4.63 17.61
CA SER A 122 -0.86 3.71 18.18
C SER A 122 -0.38 2.25 18.15
N ALA A 123 0.31 1.83 17.08
CA ALA A 123 0.86 0.49 16.98
C ALA A 123 1.98 0.25 18.01
N LEU A 124 2.86 1.24 18.24
CA LEU A 124 3.89 1.15 19.28
C LEU A 124 3.27 0.98 20.68
N LYS A 125 2.23 1.74 21.01
CA LYS A 125 1.50 1.61 22.28
C LYS A 125 0.86 0.24 22.45
N LEU A 126 0.29 -0.32 21.38
CA LEU A 126 -0.30 -1.66 21.41
C LEU A 126 0.76 -2.74 21.65
N VAL A 127 1.92 -2.65 20.99
CA VAL A 127 3.02 -3.60 21.17
C VAL A 127 3.59 -3.54 22.59
N GLU A 128 3.67 -2.34 23.17
CA GLU A 128 4.09 -2.15 24.56
C GLU A 128 3.10 -2.78 25.54
N ALA A 129 1.80 -2.52 25.39
CA ALA A 129 0.75 -3.10 26.22
C ALA A 129 0.74 -4.65 26.18
N LEU A 130 0.90 -5.25 24.99
CA LEU A 130 0.96 -6.69 24.84
C LEU A 130 2.19 -7.33 25.51
N LYS A 131 3.32 -6.61 25.57
CA LYS A 131 4.50 -7.08 26.31
C LYS A 131 4.26 -7.07 27.81
N GLU A 132 3.56 -6.08 28.33
CA GLU A 132 3.21 -6.00 29.75
C GLU A 132 2.22 -7.12 30.16
N GLU A 133 1.26 -7.43 29.29
CA GLU A 133 0.25 -8.47 29.54
C GLU A 133 0.85 -9.89 29.50
N GLY A 134 1.76 -10.19 28.55
CA GLY A 134 2.48 -11.47 28.51
C GLY A 134 3.41 -11.70 29.71
N VAL A 135 3.93 -10.64 30.33
CA VAL A 135 4.74 -10.73 31.57
C VAL A 135 3.86 -11.00 32.79
N ALA A 136 2.60 -10.52 32.79
CA ALA A 136 1.63 -10.80 33.85
C ALA A 136 1.15 -12.26 33.83
N GLU A 137 0.94 -12.85 32.65
CA GLU A 137 0.53 -14.26 32.52
C GLU A 137 1.64 -15.25 32.94
N HIS A 138 2.91 -14.94 32.66
CA HIS A 138 4.04 -15.80 33.09
C HIS A 138 4.29 -15.78 34.60
N HIS A 139 3.89 -14.73 35.32
CA HIS A 139 4.04 -14.65 36.77
C HIS A 139 2.91 -15.35 37.56
N GLY A 140 1.79 -15.70 36.91
CA GLY A 140 0.66 -16.39 37.53
C GLY A 140 0.83 -17.91 37.66
N GLN A 141 1.68 -18.54 36.83
CA GLN A 141 1.81 -20.01 36.76
C GLN A 141 2.73 -20.62 37.85
N PHE A 142 3.40 -19.80 38.68
CA PHE A 142 4.32 -20.26 39.74
C PHE A 142 3.77 -20.11 41.19
N ARG A 143 2.45 -19.96 41.37
CA ARG A 143 1.82 -20.06 42.71
C ARG A 143 0.74 -21.13 42.74
N GLY A 144 1.17 -22.35 43.03
CA GLY A 144 0.28 -23.48 43.35
C GLY A 144 1.13 -24.64 43.86
N HIS A 145 1.60 -24.51 45.11
CA HIS A 145 2.11 -25.62 45.91
C HIS A 145 0.94 -26.24 46.68
#